data_AF-A0A5C7RM93-F1
#
_entry.id   AF-A0A5C7RM93-F1
#
_cell.length_a   1.000
_cell.length_b   1.000
_cell.length_c   1.000
_cell.angle_alpha   90.00
_cell.angle_beta   90.00
_cell.angle_gamma   90.00
#
_symmetry.space_group_name_H-M   'P 1'
#
loop_
_entity.id
_entity.type
_entity.pdbx_description
1 polymer ?
#
loop_
_entity_poly.entity_id
_entity_poly.type
_entity_poly.pdbx_seq_one_letter_code
_entity_poly.pdbx_strand_id
1 'polypeptide(L)' 'MRKTPSEAYLEKARHLSKEETERLLSRMREKLTRRLEDKKLSALEVVAIQLEIEDEALSEWRERMQEIRKKTKSK' A
#
# COMPACT_ATOMS: atom_id res chain seq x y z
N MET A 1 7.61 -9.48 1.88
CA MET A 1 7.07 -8.29 2.56
C MET A 1 8.25 -7.48 3.08
N ARG A 2 8.47 -6.29 2.52
CA ARG A 2 9.57 -5.40 2.92
C ARG A 2 9.50 -5.14 4.43
N LYS A 3 10.66 -5.03 5.07
CA LYS A 3 10.77 -4.71 6.51
C LYS A 3 10.78 -3.20 6.74
N THR A 4 11.15 -2.43 5.72
CA THR A 4 11.28 -0.98 5.75
C THR A 4 10.59 -0.39 4.51
N PRO A 5 9.76 0.65 4.68
CA PRO A 5 9.22 1.42 3.55
C PRO A 5 10.33 2.19 2.85
N SER A 6 10.13 2.50 1.57
CA SER A 6 11.02 3.45 0.89
C SER A 6 10.77 4.89 1.37
N GLU A 7 11.79 5.74 1.23
CA GLU A 7 11.74 7.13 1.69
C GLU A 7 10.61 7.92 1.02
N ALA A 8 10.35 7.67 -0.26
CA ALA A 8 9.24 8.28 -0.98
C ALA A 8 7.87 7.93 -0.36
N TYR A 9 7.68 6.69 0.11
CA TYR A 9 6.41 6.30 0.76
C TYR A 9 6.33 6.78 2.21
N LEU A 10 7.46 6.96 2.89
CA LEU A 10 7.50 7.65 4.19
C LEU A 10 7.06 9.10 4.07
N GLU A 11 7.54 9.82 3.06
CA GLU A 11 7.13 11.19 2.79
C GLU A 11 5.63 11.27 2.46
N LYS A 12 5.14 10.42 1.54
CA LYS A 12 3.70 10.32 1.23
C LYS A 12 2.86 10.04 2.48
N ALA A 13 3.30 9.12 3.35
CA ALA A 13 2.60 8.81 4.58
C ALA A 13 2.54 9.99 5.55
N ARG A 14 3.55 10.88 5.57
CA ARG A 14 3.54 12.11 6.38
C ARG A 14 2.53 13.14 5.88
N HIS A 15 2.20 13.13 4.60
CA HIS A 15 1.24 14.04 3.99
C HIS A 15 -0.21 13.57 4.07
N LEU A 16 -0.46 12.33 4.53
CA LEU A 16 -1.82 11.86 4.73
C LEU A 16 -2.48 12.57 5.91
N SER A 17 -3.76 12.90 5.73
CA SER A 17 -4.61 13.32 6.84
C SER A 17 -4.82 12.18 7.83
N LYS A 18 -5.28 12.54 9.03
CA LYS A 18 -5.63 11.56 10.07
C LYS A 18 -6.68 10.56 9.57
N GLU A 19 -7.71 11.04 8.88
CA GLU A 19 -8.78 10.20 8.33
C GLU A 19 -8.27 9.22 7.27
N GLU A 20 -7.43 9.69 6.34
CA GLU A 20 -6.82 8.82 5.32
C GLU A 20 -5.92 7.76 5.96
N THR A 21 -5.17 8.15 6.99
CA THR A 21 -4.32 7.25 7.77
C THR A 21 -5.14 6.17 8.48
N GLU A 22 -6.21 6.55 9.18
CA GLU A 22 -7.11 5.61 9.87
C GLU A 22 -7.79 4.66 8.91
N ARG A 23 -8.24 5.18 7.75
CA ARG A 23 -8.81 4.37 6.68
C ARG A 23 -7.81 3.37 6.10
N LEU A 24 -6.54 3.75 5.99
CA LEU A 24 -5.49 2.87 5.50
C LEU A 24 -5.12 1.79 6.52
N LEU A 25 -5.09 2.15 7.80
CA LEU A 25 -4.86 1.21 8.90
C LEU A 25 -6.00 0.20 9.08
N SER A 26 -7.26 0.59 8.81
CA SER A 26 -8.41 -0.32 8.95
C SER A 26 -8.44 -1.44 7.91
N ARG A 27 -7.88 -1.19 6.71
CA ARG A 27 -7.76 -2.18 5.62
C ARG A 27 -6.41 -2.89 5.58
N MET A 28 -5.59 -2.65 6.58
CA MET A 28 -4.24 -3.16 6.63
C MET A 28 -4.20 -4.69 6.73
N ARG A 29 -3.20 -5.29 6.09
CA ARG A 29 -2.97 -6.74 6.18
C ARG A 29 -2.62 -7.14 7.62
N GLU A 30 -3.21 -8.23 8.10
CA GLU A 30 -3.05 -8.77 9.47
C GLU A 30 -1.58 -8.84 9.94
N LYS A 31 -0.65 -9.20 9.05
CA LYS A 31 0.79 -9.28 9.36
C LYS A 31 1.43 -7.92 9.69
N LEU A 32 0.95 -6.82 9.12
CA LEU A 32 1.40 -5.48 9.47
C LEU A 32 0.78 -5.01 10.79
N THR A 33 -0.49 -5.34 11.04
CA THR A 33 -1.16 -5.09 12.32
C THR A 33 -0.37 -5.70 13.48
N ARG A 34 0.01 -6.98 13.37
CA ARG A 34 0.83 -7.66 14.39
C ARG A 34 2.19 -6.99 14.61
N ARG A 35 2.81 -6.43 13.57
CA ARG A 35 4.11 -5.75 13.69
C ARG A 35 4.00 -4.38 14.35
N LEU A 36 2.88 -3.69 14.13
CA LEU A 36 2.55 -2.45 14.81
C LEU A 36 2.32 -2.72 16.30
N GLU A 37 1.55 -3.75 16.63
CA GLU A 37 1.28 -4.19 18.01
C GLU A 37 2.55 -4.62 18.75
N ASP A 38 3.43 -5.37 18.08
CA ASP A 38 4.75 -5.76 18.59
C ASP A 38 5.72 -4.56 18.77
N LYS A 39 5.30 -3.33 18.42
CA LYS A 39 6.13 -2.10 18.37
C LYS A 39 7.40 -2.23 17.53
N LYS A 40 7.44 -3.20 16.61
CA LYS A 40 8.56 -3.42 15.69
C LYS A 40 8.60 -2.39 14.57
N LEU A 41 7.47 -1.74 14.30
CA LEU A 41 7.33 -0.67 13.33
C LEU A 41 6.44 0.43 13.93
N SER A 42 6.76 1.68 13.60
CA SER A 42 5.91 2.83 13.91
C SER A 42 4.67 2.87 13.01
N ALA A 43 3.62 3.57 13.47
CA ALA A 43 2.41 3.78 12.66
C ALA A 43 2.75 4.40 11.29
N LEU A 44 3.69 5.33 11.24
CA LEU A 44 4.13 5.97 10.00
C LEU A 44 4.77 4.96 9.03
N GLU A 45 5.67 4.11 9.53
CA GLU A 45 6.32 3.09 8.69
C GLU A 45 5.31 2.06 8.17
N VAL A 46 4.36 1.71 9.03
CA VAL A 46 3.30 0.76 8.69
C VAL A 46 2.38 1.30 7.61
N VAL A 47 1.97 2.57 7.72
CA VAL A 47 1.18 3.30 6.72
C VAL A 47 1.95 3.39 5.40
N ALA A 48 3.23 3.74 5.45
CA ALA A 48 4.08 3.81 4.26
C ALA A 48 4.21 2.46 3.55
N ILE A 49 4.42 1.36 4.29
CA ILE A 49 4.48 0.01 3.72
C ILE A 49 3.14 -0.38 3.09
N GLN A 50 2.03 -0.08 3.77
CA GLN A 50 0.69 -0.42 3.28
C GLN A 50 0.34 0.38 2.01
N LEU A 51 0.70 1.66 1.94
CA LEU A 51 0.59 2.48 0.73
C LEU A 51 1.36 1.87 -0.45
N GLU A 52 2.61 1.46 -0.22
CA GLU A 52 3.46 0.87 -1.27
C GLU A 52 2.85 -0.43 -1.82
N ILE A 53 2.34 -1.30 -0.94
CA ILE A 53 1.68 -2.55 -1.33
C ILE A 53 0.43 -2.29 -2.18
N GLU A 54 -0.36 -1.29 -1.82
CA GLU A 54 -1.59 -0.94 -2.55
C GLU A 54 -1.29 -0.32 -3.92
N ASP A 55 -0.28 0.54 -4.00
CA ASP A 55 0.19 1.11 -5.27
C ASP A 55 0.72 0.02 -6.21
N GLU A 56 1.53 -0.93 -5.70
CA GLU A 56 2.00 -2.10 -6.46
C GLU A 56 0.82 -2.93 -6.98
N ALA A 57 -0.12 -3.30 -6.11
CA ALA A 57 -1.30 -4.07 -6.50
C ALA A 57 -2.19 -3.33 -7.51
N LEU A 58 -2.33 -2.01 -7.38
CA LEU A 58 -3.08 -1.18 -8.31
C LEU A 58 -2.37 -1.09 -9.67
N SER A 59 -1.05 -0.99 -9.68
CA SER A 59 -0.23 -1.00 -10.90
C SER A 59 -0.38 -2.33 -11.65
N GLU A 60 -0.21 -3.47 -10.96
CA GLU A 60 -0.41 -4.80 -11.53
C GLU A 60 -1.82 -4.98 -12.10
N TRP A 61 -2.85 -4.51 -11.38
CA TRP A 61 -4.22 -4.57 -11.85
C TRP A 61 -4.42 -3.73 -13.12
N ARG A 62 -3.86 -2.52 -13.18
CA ARG A 62 -3.94 -1.63 -14.36
C ARG A 62 -3.27 -2.27 -15.57
N GLU A 63 -2.10 -2.89 -15.39
CA GLU A 63 -1.40 -3.61 -16.45
C GLU A 63 -2.24 -4.78 -16.98
N ARG A 64 -2.75 -5.62 -16.09
CA ARG A 64 -3.61 -6.75 -16.46
C ARG A 64 -4.88 -6.30 -17.18
N MET A 65 -5.50 -5.21 -16.74
CA MET A 65 -6.68 -4.64 -17.41
C MET A 65 -6.36 -4.06 -18.79
N GLN A 66 -5.18 -3.44 -18.97
CA GLN A 66 -4.70 -2.99 -20.27
C GLN A 66 -4.51 -4.18 -21.22
N GLU A 67 -3.91 -5.27 -20.76
CA GLU A 67 -3.76 -6.50 -21.57
C GLU A 67 -5.11 -7.08 -21.99
N ILE A 68 -6.07 -7.19 -21.06
CA ILE A 68 -7.42 -7.67 -21.36
C ILE A 68 -8.08 -6.77 -22.42
N ARG A 69 -8.01 -5.44 -22.25
CA ARG A 69 -8.58 -4.48 -23.21
C ARG A 69 -7.97 -4.59 -24.61
N LYS A 70 -6.65 -4.83 -24.70
CA LYS A 70 -5.97 -5.06 -26.00
C LYS A 70 -6.47 -6.34 -26.66
N LYS A 71 -6.58 -7.43 -25.89
CA LYS A 71 -7.09 -8.73 -26.37
C LYS A 71 -8.55 -8.65 -26.83
N THR A 72 -9.39 -7.86 -26.16
CA THR A 72 -10.80 -7.66 -26.56
C THR A 72 -10.96 -6.74 -27.76
N LYS A 73 -10.06 -5.78 -28.00
CA LYS A 73 -10.08 -4.92 -29.20
C LYS A 73 -9.54 -5.59 -30.46
N SER A 74 -8.77 -6.66 -30.31
CA SER A 74 -8.19 -7.43 -31.41
C SER A 74 -9.09 -8.57 -31.90
N LYS A 75 -10.34 -8.65 -31.43
CA LYS A 75 -11.33 -9.68 -31.75
C LYS A 75 -12.55 -9.03 -32.37
#